data_AF-A0A5M7QMF9-F1
#
_entry.id   AF-A0A5M7QMF9-F1
#
_cell.length_a   1.000
_cell.length_b   1.000
_cell.length_c   1.000
_cell.angle_alpha   90.00
_cell.angle_beta   90.00
_cell.angle_gamma   90.00
#
_symmetry.space_group_name_H-M   'P 1'
#
loop_
_entity.id
_entity.type
_entity.pdbx_description
1 polymer ?
#
loop_
_entity_poly.entity_id
_entity_poly.type
_entity_poly.pdbx_seq_one_letter_code
_entity_poly.pdbx_strand_id
1 'polypeptide(L)'
;MLKESFLVNRPPQPPVAVQSNVRELRLAAGLSQQSAAERFDLSLRVWQTKEAAANPALLSQGEYELLLLLAGRHPHFVLAPQNKK
;
A
#
# COMPACT_ATOMS: atom_id res chain seq x y z
N MET A 1 -34.04 -0.25 23.50
CA MET A 1 -33.04 0.76 23.86
C MET A 1 -31.79 0.51 23.03
N LEU A 2 -31.59 1.37 22.02
CA LEU A 2 -30.40 1.69 21.21
C LEU A 2 -29.26 0.67 21.06
N LYS A 3 -28.93 0.36 19.80
CA LYS A 3 -27.60 0.67 19.24
C LYS A 3 -27.77 1.16 17.80
N GLU A 4 -27.95 2.46 17.68
CA GLU A 4 -27.80 3.17 16.42
C GLU A 4 -26.41 2.86 15.86
N SER A 5 -26.38 2.39 14.62
CA SER A 5 -25.18 2.25 13.82
C SER A 5 -24.57 3.64 13.61
N PHE A 6 -23.52 3.94 14.37
CA PHE A 6 -22.66 5.09 14.14
C PHE A 6 -21.98 4.93 12.78
N LEU A 7 -22.63 5.39 11.71
CA LEU A 7 -21.90 5.93 10.58
C LEU A 7 -21.22 7.21 11.08
N VAL A 8 -20.09 7.03 11.75
CA VAL A 8 -19.19 8.13 12.10
C VAL A 8 -18.83 8.79 10.78
N ASN A 9 -19.27 10.03 10.58
CA ASN A 9 -18.74 10.93 9.56
C ASN A 9 -17.26 11.20 9.90
N ARG A 10 -16.40 10.20 9.66
CA ARG A 10 -14.96 10.36 9.82
C ARG A 10 -14.53 11.30 8.70
N PRO A 11 -13.82 12.40 9.01
CA PRO A 11 -13.28 13.25 7.96
C PRO A 11 -12.40 12.40 7.03
N PRO A 12 -12.41 12.68 5.71
CA PRO A 12 -11.56 11.97 4.77
C PRO A 12 -10.12 12.01 5.27
N GLN A 13 -9.49 10.84 5.33
CA GLN A 13 -8.11 10.74 5.79
C GLN A 13 -7.22 11.36 4.71
N PRO A 14 -6.21 12.17 5.09
CA PRO A 14 -5.32 12.78 4.11
C PRO A 14 -4.52 11.68 3.39
N PRO A 15 -4.11 11.92 2.12
CA PRO A 15 -3.22 11.01 1.43
C PRO A 15 -1.88 10.86 2.16
N VAL A 16 -1.31 9.66 2.16
CA VAL A 16 -0.01 9.41 2.78
C VAL A 16 1.10 9.92 1.87
N ALA A 17 1.99 10.78 2.37
CA ALA A 17 3.11 11.28 1.57
C ALA A 17 3.97 10.13 1.00
N VAL A 18 4.13 10.12 -0.32
CA VAL A 18 4.91 9.09 -1.04
C VAL A 18 6.40 9.21 -0.68
N GLN A 19 7.02 8.07 -0.39
CA GLN A 19 8.43 7.96 -0.06
C GLN A 19 9.12 6.91 -0.95
N SER A 20 10.45 6.91 -0.95
CA SER A 20 11.29 5.98 -1.72
C SER A 20 11.63 4.68 -0.98
N ASN A 21 10.93 4.36 0.13
CA ASN A 21 11.14 3.16 0.95
C ASN A 21 10.50 1.88 0.36
N VAL A 22 10.33 1.80 -0.97
CA VAL A 22 9.59 0.74 -1.68
C VAL A 22 10.14 -0.65 -1.36
N ARG A 23 11.48 -0.81 -1.29
CA ARG A 23 12.12 -2.09 -0.95
C ARG A 23 11.74 -2.58 0.44
N GLU A 24 11.73 -1.69 1.43
CA GLU A 24 11.42 -2.04 2.81
C GLU A 24 9.96 -2.47 2.93
N LEU A 25 9.05 -1.70 2.33
CA LEU A 25 7.62 -2.03 2.33
C LEU A 25 7.33 -3.34 1.60
N ARG A 26 8.01 -3.62 0.48
CA ARG A 26 7.88 -4.90 -0.23
C ARG A 26 8.24 -6.08 0.65
N LEU A 27 9.37 -5.98 1.36
CA LEU A 27 9.83 -7.03 2.27
C LEU A 27 8.85 -7.23 3.43
N ALA A 28 8.34 -6.13 4.00
CA ALA A 28 7.31 -6.18 5.04
C ALA A 28 5.99 -6.81 4.55
N ALA A 29 5.64 -6.62 3.27
CA ALA A 29 4.51 -7.27 2.62
C ALA A 29 4.74 -8.75 2.28
N GLY A 30 5.94 -9.30 2.54
CA GLY A 30 6.27 -10.70 2.23
C GLY A 30 6.41 -10.99 0.73
N LEU A 31 6.63 -9.97 -0.10
CA LEU A 31 6.69 -10.11 -1.55
C LEU A 31 8.13 -10.23 -2.07
N SER A 32 8.32 -11.13 -3.04
CA SER A 32 9.49 -11.08 -3.93
C SER A 32 9.36 -9.89 -4.89
N GLN A 33 10.46 -9.48 -5.56
CA GLN A 33 10.38 -8.43 -6.58
C GLN A 33 9.46 -8.83 -7.75
N GLN A 34 9.49 -10.11 -8.16
CA GLN A 34 8.65 -10.61 -9.25
C GLN A 34 7.16 -10.56 -8.87
N SER A 35 6.80 -11.10 -7.71
CA SER A 35 5.41 -11.09 -7.23
C SER A 35 4.89 -9.66 -6.96
N ALA A 36 5.78 -8.74 -6.59
CA ALA A 36 5.41 -7.33 -6.46
C ALA A 36 5.17 -6.69 -7.83
N ALA A 37 6.07 -6.90 -8.80
CA ALA A 37 5.86 -6.42 -10.17
C ALA A 37 4.51 -6.89 -10.75
N GLU A 38 4.20 -8.19 -10.60
CA GLU A 38 2.91 -8.77 -11.00
C GLU A 38 1.72 -8.15 -10.26
N ARG A 39 1.82 -7.98 -8.93
CA ARG A 39 0.74 -7.40 -8.11
C ARG A 39 0.39 -5.97 -8.49
N PHE A 40 1.37 -5.23 -9.02
CA PHE A 40 1.24 -3.84 -9.41
C PHE A 40 1.08 -3.65 -10.94
N ASP A 41 0.97 -4.74 -11.70
CA ASP A 41 0.88 -4.73 -13.16
C ASP A 41 2.05 -3.96 -13.84
N LEU A 42 3.25 -4.17 -13.30
CA LEU A 42 4.51 -3.59 -13.78
C LEU A 42 5.44 -4.69 -14.30
N SER A 43 6.32 -4.34 -15.24
CA SER A 43 7.46 -5.21 -15.53
C SER A 43 8.43 -5.26 -14.35
N LEU A 44 9.15 -6.37 -14.18
CA LEU A 44 10.19 -6.51 -13.15
C LEU A 44 11.21 -5.38 -13.21
N ARG A 45 11.58 -4.96 -14.43
CA ARG A 45 12.54 -3.87 -14.65
C ARG A 45 12.02 -2.53 -14.09
N VAL A 46 10.73 -2.23 -14.29
CA VAL A 46 10.09 -1.03 -13.75
C VAL A 46 9.99 -1.11 -12.24
N TRP A 47 9.64 -2.27 -11.67
CA TRP A 47 9.66 -2.45 -10.22
C TRP A 47 11.05 -2.14 -9.63
N GLN A 48 12.11 -2.68 -10.24
CA GLN A 48 13.48 -2.48 -9.78
C GLN A 48 13.94 -1.01 -9.86
N THR A 49 13.42 -0.17 -10.76
CA THR A 49 13.72 1.28 -10.72
C THR A 49 13.09 1.97 -9.52
N LYS A 50 11.96 1.47 -9.01
CA LYS A 50 11.33 2.01 -7.80
C LYS A 50 12.14 1.69 -6.54
N GLU A 51 12.91 0.59 -6.55
CA GLU A 51 13.79 0.17 -5.45
C GLU A 51 15.25 0.64 -5.58
N ALA A 52 15.57 1.39 -6.63
CA ALA A 52 16.95 1.79 -6.90
C ALA A 52 17.49 2.69 -5.78
N ALA A 53 18.73 2.44 -5.35
CA ALA A 53 19.39 3.23 -4.31
C ALA A 53 19.67 4.68 -4.76
N ALA A 54 19.93 4.87 -6.05
CA ALA A 54 20.16 6.18 -6.65
C ALA A 54 19.00 6.54 -7.58
N ASN A 55 18.41 7.72 -7.36
CA ASN A 55 17.30 8.28 -8.14
C ASN A 55 16.13 7.29 -8.37
N PRO A 56 15.53 6.75 -7.30
CA PRO A 56 14.39 5.85 -7.43
C PRO A 56 13.22 6.58 -8.11
N ALA A 57 12.58 5.89 -9.05
CA ALA A 57 11.29 6.36 -9.53
C ALA A 57 10.24 6.20 -8.42
N LEU A 58 9.35 7.17 -8.24
CA LEU A 58 8.32 7.07 -7.20
C LEU A 58 7.15 6.22 -7.68
N LEU A 59 6.53 5.49 -6.77
CA LEU A 59 5.19 4.96 -6.98
C LEU A 59 4.19 6.12 -7.12
N SER A 60 3.11 5.93 -7.87
CA SER A 60 1.95 6.81 -7.77
C SER A 60 1.35 6.73 -6.36
N GLN A 61 0.50 7.70 -6.02
CA GLN A 61 -0.17 7.77 -4.71
C GLN A 61 -0.90 6.46 -4.38
N GLY A 62 -1.71 5.95 -5.31
CA GLY A 62 -2.52 4.74 -5.08
C GLY A 62 -1.67 3.48 -4.96
N GLU A 63 -0.59 3.36 -5.74
CA GLU A 63 0.34 2.23 -5.62
C GLU A 63 1.06 2.27 -4.26
N TYR A 64 1.51 3.45 -3.82
CA TYR A 64 2.19 3.59 -2.53
C TYR A 64 1.27 3.21 -1.36
N GLU A 65 0.03 3.70 -1.37
CA GLU A 65 -0.95 3.36 -0.33
C GLU A 65 -1.36 1.88 -0.36
N LEU A 66 -1.47 1.27 -1.55
CA LEU A 66 -1.68 -0.17 -1.67
C LEU A 66 -0.50 -0.97 -1.09
N LEU A 67 0.74 -0.55 -1.34
CA LEU A 67 1.92 -1.23 -0.80
C LEU A 67 1.98 -1.10 0.73
N LEU A 68 1.65 0.07 1.28
CA LEU A 68 1.52 0.28 2.72
C LEU A 68 0.45 -0.63 3.33
N LEU A 69 -0.68 -0.81 2.65
CA LEU A 69 -1.76 -1.70 3.08
C LEU A 69 -1.31 -3.16 3.11
N LEU A 70 -0.65 -3.63 2.06
CA LEU A 70 -0.10 -4.99 1.98
C LEU A 70 1.00 -5.23 3.02
N ALA A 71 1.79 -4.21 3.35
CA ALA A 71 2.82 -4.25 4.38
C ALA A 71 2.27 -4.11 5.81
N GLY A 72 0.97 -3.87 5.98
CA GLY A 72 0.37 -3.60 7.30
C GLY A 72 0.85 -2.31 7.96
N ARG A 73 1.32 -1.34 7.17
CA ARG A 73 1.96 -0.08 7.64
C ARG A 73 1.18 1.17 7.29
N HIS A 74 0.01 1.04 6.68
CA HIS A 74 -0.81 2.19 6.34
C HIS A 74 -1.31 2.90 7.62
N PRO A 75 -1.10 4.22 7.79
CA PRO A 75 -1.39 4.92 9.05
C PRO A 75 -2.88 5.03 9.37
N HIS A 76 -3.74 4.95 8.35
CA HIS A 76 -5.18 5.20 8.48
C HIS A 76 -6.08 3.96 8.28
N PHE A 77 -5.55 2.91 7.66
CA PHE A 77 -6.35 1.79 7.15
C PHE A 77 -5.61 0.48 7.36
N VAL A 78 -6.34 -0.63 7.45
CA VAL A 78 -5.79 -1.97 7.55
C VAL A 78 -6.50 -2.87 6.53
N LEU A 79 -5.79 -3.81 5.91
CA LEU A 79 -6.45 -4.84 5.12
C LEU A 79 -7.14 -5.84 6.05
N ALA A 80 -8.41 -6.10 5.79
CA ALA A 80 -9.19 -7.11 6.49
C ALA A 80 -9.74 -8.12 5.47
N PRO A 81 -9.85 -9.42 5.84
CA PRO A 81 -10.54 -10.39 5.00
C PRO A 81 -11.94 -9.91 4.68
N GLN A 82 -12.37 -10.11 3.42
CA GLN A 82 -13.78 -9.95 3.11
C GLN A 82 -14.54 -11.11 3.74
N ASN A 83 -15.45 -10.81 4.67
CA ASN A 83 -16.46 -11.76 5.09
C ASN A 83 -17.47 -11.90 3.94
N LYS A 84 -17.15 -12.77 2.97
CA LYS A 84 -18.15 -13.18 1.98
C LYS A 84 -19.25 -13.91 2.75
N LYS A 85 -20.46 -13.34 2.74
CA LYS A 85 -21.68 -14.03 3.18
C LYS A 85 -22.03 -15.11 2.17
#